data_AF-A0A402D4Z9-F1
#
_entry.id   AF-A0A402D4Z9-F1
#
_cell.length_a   1.000
_cell.length_b   1.000
_cell.length_c   1.000
_cell.angle_alpha   90.00
_cell.angle_beta   90.00
_cell.angle_gamma   90.00
#
_symmetry.space_group_name_H-M   'P 1'
#
loop_
_entity.id
_entity.type
_entity.pdbx_description
1 polymer ?
#
loop_
_entity_poly.entity_id
_entity_poly.type
_entity_poly.pdbx_seq_one_letter_code
_entity_poly.pdbx_strand_id
1 'polypeptide(L)'
;MRQRRKPKRRLARALATACLLLVAAGSFDAASMPTAVREGYLQSAIGKDTSGSVAMAAGQFRSVAANLLWMKVVDHYHHQHIADGGDWSKNESLLPMLKTIIALDPHFVEAYYIMGGTILPRTGHINEGVAVLKKGIAQNPKDYELDRQMAMLLAANAHRPADALPYAQKGLENAPDDFSRNIMKKLCRTLAGQIADARQARL
;
A
#
# COMPACT_ATOMS: atom_id res chain seq x y z
N MET A 1 51.81 14.99 21.42
CA MET A 1 50.79 14.71 20.37
C MET A 1 49.44 14.43 21.02
N ARG A 2 48.44 15.32 20.90
CA ARG A 2 47.07 15.11 21.45
C ARG A 2 46.18 14.41 20.40
N GLN A 3 45.75 13.18 20.67
CA GLN A 3 44.77 12.48 19.84
C GLN A 3 43.36 13.10 20.00
N ARG A 4 42.83 13.68 18.93
CA ARG A 4 41.40 14.09 18.84
C ARG A 4 40.54 12.83 18.63
N ARG A 5 39.80 12.38 19.65
CA ARG A 5 38.77 11.33 19.51
C ARG A 5 37.61 11.83 18.62
N LYS A 6 37.33 11.13 17.52
CA LYS A 6 36.31 11.50 16.51
C LYS A 6 34.86 11.40 17.06
N PRO A 7 33.92 12.27 16.63
CA PRO A 7 32.58 12.44 17.22
C PRO A 7 31.53 11.39 16.76
N LYS A 8 31.93 10.34 16.04
CA LYS A 8 31.02 9.42 15.32
C LYS A 8 29.94 8.74 16.20
N ARG A 9 30.24 8.51 17.48
CA ARG A 9 29.32 7.85 18.43
C ARG A 9 28.15 8.73 18.89
N ARG A 10 28.27 10.05 18.84
CA ARG A 10 27.20 10.98 19.22
C ARG A 10 26.17 11.14 18.10
N LEU A 11 26.64 11.21 16.86
CA LEU A 11 25.77 11.32 15.67
C LEU A 11 24.91 10.06 15.48
N ALA A 12 25.51 8.87 15.68
CA ALA A 12 24.78 7.59 15.58
C ALA A 12 23.68 7.45 16.66
N ARG A 13 23.91 7.97 17.87
CA ARG A 13 22.91 7.97 18.94
C ARG A 13 21.77 8.96 18.67
N ALA A 14 22.09 10.14 18.13
CA ALA A 14 21.10 11.15 17.76
C ALA A 14 20.18 10.66 16.62
N LEU A 15 20.73 9.98 15.63
CA LEU A 15 19.98 9.36 14.53
C LEU A 15 19.08 8.23 15.03
N ALA A 16 19.55 7.38 15.95
CA ALA A 16 18.74 6.32 16.54
C ALA A 16 17.54 6.85 17.34
N THR A 17 17.73 7.95 18.10
CA THR A 17 16.62 8.62 18.80
C THR A 17 15.63 9.30 17.86
N ALA A 18 16.09 9.87 16.75
CA ALA A 18 15.21 10.47 15.74
C ALA A 18 14.34 9.42 15.04
N CYS A 19 14.90 8.25 14.71
CA CYS A 19 14.13 7.13 14.17
C CYS A 19 13.10 6.60 15.17
N LEU A 20 13.42 6.56 16.47
CA LEU A 20 12.47 6.10 17.51
C LEU A 20 11.27 7.06 17.65
N LEU A 21 11.50 8.37 17.55
CA LEU A 21 10.44 9.38 17.62
C LEU A 21 9.53 9.37 16.39
N LEU A 22 10.06 9.02 15.21
CA LEU A 22 9.27 8.86 13.98
C LEU A 22 8.35 7.63 14.01
N VAL A 23 8.70 6.61 14.80
CA VAL A 23 7.87 5.40 14.98
C VAL A 23 6.78 5.62 16.03
N ALA A 24 7.05 6.43 17.07
CA ALA A 24 6.09 6.71 18.13
C ALA A 24 4.91 7.62 17.70
N ALA A 25 5.04 8.34 16.59
CA ALA A 25 3.99 9.24 16.07
C ALA A 25 2.85 8.53 15.31
N GLY A 26 2.67 7.21 15.50
CA GLY A 26 1.68 6.37 14.82
C GLY A 26 0.21 6.61 15.20
N SER A 27 -0.17 7.83 15.59
CA SER A 27 -1.53 8.16 16.01
C SER A 27 -1.80 9.65 15.78
N PHE A 28 -1.91 10.09 14.52
CA PHE A 28 -2.52 11.39 14.26
C PHE A 28 -3.39 11.32 13.01
N ASP A 29 -4.70 11.41 13.25
CA ASP A 29 -5.76 11.35 12.25
C ASP A 29 -5.87 12.73 11.58
N ALA A 30 -5.46 12.83 10.32
CA ALA A 30 -5.31 14.09 9.58
C ALA A 30 -6.59 14.53 8.85
N ALA A 31 -7.77 14.16 9.35
CA ALA A 31 -9.03 14.26 8.62
C ALA A 31 -9.68 15.67 8.58
N SER A 32 -9.00 16.77 8.95
CA SER A 32 -9.69 18.08 8.99
C SER A 32 -8.82 19.32 8.84
N MET A 33 -8.14 19.53 7.71
CA MET A 33 -7.65 20.88 7.38
C MET A 33 -7.88 21.26 5.90
N PRO A 34 -8.43 22.46 5.63
CA PRO A 34 -8.71 22.94 4.28
C PRO A 34 -7.41 23.33 3.56
N THR A 35 -7.20 22.74 2.39
CA THR A 35 -6.08 23.06 1.50
C THR A 35 -6.35 24.36 0.75
N ALA A 36 -5.86 25.48 1.28
CA ALA A 36 -5.80 26.74 0.53
C ALA A 36 -4.45 26.83 -0.20
N VAL A 37 -4.39 26.32 -1.42
CA VAL A 37 -3.31 26.62 -2.37
C VAL A 37 -3.82 27.72 -3.30
N ARG A 38 -3.28 28.94 -3.17
CA ARG A 38 -3.49 30.00 -4.16
C ARG A 38 -2.20 30.79 -4.36
N GLU A 39 -1.78 30.84 -5.63
CA GLU A 39 -0.76 31.72 -6.21
C GLU A 39 0.65 31.69 -5.59
N GLY A 40 1.43 30.65 -5.96
CA GLY A 40 2.83 30.79 -6.38
C GLY A 40 3.89 31.28 -5.37
N TYR A 41 3.51 31.70 -4.18
CA TYR A 41 4.42 32.10 -3.12
C TYR A 41 4.08 31.32 -1.85
N LEU A 42 5.09 30.68 -1.26
CA LEU A 42 5.05 30.13 0.08
C LEU A 42 4.75 31.28 1.05
N GLN A 43 3.47 31.57 1.28
CA GLN A 43 3.10 32.43 2.39
C GLN A 43 3.55 31.72 3.66
N SER A 44 4.40 32.40 4.41
CA SER A 44 5.05 31.93 5.61
C SER A 44 4.04 31.37 6.61
N ALA A 45 3.77 30.07 6.53
CA ALA A 45 3.12 29.30 7.57
C ALA A 45 4.09 28.98 8.72
N ILE A 46 5.08 29.86 8.97
CA ILE A 46 5.82 29.91 10.23
C ILE A 46 4.96 30.69 11.24
N GLY A 47 3.70 30.29 11.37
CA GLY A 47 2.76 30.84 12.33
C GLY A 47 2.63 29.87 13.49
N LYS A 48 3.38 30.13 14.58
CA LYS A 48 3.26 29.66 15.99
C LYS A 48 2.90 28.19 16.32
N ASP A 49 2.61 27.33 15.35
CA ASP A 49 2.29 25.93 15.55
C ASP A 49 3.42 25.08 14.93
N THR A 50 4.55 25.08 15.64
CA THR A 50 5.76 24.34 15.25
C THR A 50 5.52 22.82 15.20
N SER A 51 4.54 22.33 15.95
CA SER A 51 4.18 20.90 15.97
C SER A 51 3.52 20.47 14.66
N GLY A 52 2.60 21.28 14.11
CA GLY A 52 1.94 21.00 12.85
C GLY A 52 2.90 21.05 11.64
N SER A 53 3.77 22.06 11.59
CA SER A 53 4.76 22.20 10.50
C SER A 53 5.83 21.10 10.50
N VAL A 54 6.29 20.66 11.69
CA VAL A 54 7.21 19.52 11.82
C VAL A 54 6.52 18.20 11.45
N ALA A 55 5.26 17.99 11.84
CA ALA A 55 4.50 16.80 11.45
C ALA A 55 4.27 16.72 9.94
N MET A 56 3.95 17.85 9.30
CA MET A 56 3.78 17.95 7.85
C MET A 56 5.09 17.66 7.10
N ALA A 57 6.20 18.25 7.54
CA ALA A 57 7.51 17.97 6.96
C ALA A 57 7.89 16.49 7.14
N ALA A 58 7.69 15.92 8.34
CA ALA A 58 7.93 14.51 8.60
C ALA A 58 7.07 13.58 7.71
N GLY A 59 5.80 13.93 7.49
CA GLY A 59 4.91 13.23 6.56
C GLY A 59 5.45 13.22 5.12
N GLN A 60 5.87 14.38 4.60
CA GLN A 60 6.46 14.49 3.27
C GLN A 60 7.74 13.63 3.13
N PHE A 61 8.58 13.58 4.16
CA PHE A 61 9.77 12.71 4.14
C PHE A 61 9.42 11.22 4.11
N ARG A 62 8.36 10.79 4.80
CA ARG A 62 7.92 9.39 4.79
C ARG A 62 7.44 8.96 3.40
N SER A 63 6.62 9.78 2.74
CA SER A 63 6.15 9.48 1.37
C SER A 63 7.30 9.49 0.36
N VAL A 64 8.28 10.39 0.48
CA VAL A 64 9.49 10.34 -0.37
C VAL A 64 10.28 9.05 -0.12
N ALA A 65 10.47 8.65 1.14
CA ALA A 65 11.15 7.41 1.47
C ALA A 65 10.40 6.17 0.94
N ALA A 66 9.07 6.16 1.02
CA ALA A 66 8.22 5.12 0.44
C ALA A 66 8.42 5.03 -1.08
N ASN A 67 8.39 6.16 -1.79
CA ASN A 67 8.63 6.23 -3.24
C ASN A 67 10.03 5.73 -3.63
N LEU A 68 11.08 6.11 -2.88
CA LEU A 68 12.44 5.64 -3.14
C LEU A 68 12.58 4.12 -2.92
N LEU A 69 11.93 3.58 -1.89
CA LEU A 69 11.87 2.13 -1.69
C LEU A 69 11.06 1.45 -2.80
N TRP A 70 9.97 2.07 -3.25
CA TRP A 70 9.18 1.55 -4.37
C TRP A 70 10.00 1.47 -5.66
N MET A 71 10.81 2.48 -5.98
CA MET A 71 11.74 2.41 -7.12
C MET A 71 12.65 1.18 -7.04
N LYS A 72 13.12 0.84 -5.83
CA LYS A 72 13.92 -0.37 -5.61
C LYS A 72 13.09 -1.66 -5.76
N VAL A 73 11.85 -1.68 -5.30
CA VAL A 73 10.93 -2.80 -5.56
C VAL A 73 10.76 -2.99 -7.06
N VAL A 74 10.48 -1.92 -7.81
CA VAL A 74 10.28 -1.93 -9.27
C VAL A 74 11.54 -2.41 -10.02
N ASP A 75 12.72 -1.99 -9.59
CA ASP A 75 14.00 -2.46 -10.16
C ASP A 75 14.21 -3.96 -9.95
N HIS A 76 14.01 -4.46 -8.73
CA HIS A 76 14.06 -5.90 -8.45
C HIS A 76 12.95 -6.69 -9.16
N TYR A 77 11.78 -6.06 -9.32
CA TYR A 77 10.60 -6.58 -9.99
C TYR A 77 10.80 -6.76 -11.51
N HIS A 78 11.48 -5.82 -12.18
CA HIS A 78 11.64 -5.84 -13.64
C HIS A 78 12.99 -6.35 -14.14
N HIS A 79 14.11 -6.06 -13.47
CA HIS A 79 15.43 -6.30 -14.05
C HIS A 79 16.12 -7.54 -13.48
N GLN A 80 16.12 -7.71 -12.17
CA GLN A 80 16.91 -8.79 -11.56
C GLN A 80 16.21 -10.14 -11.65
N HIS A 81 14.91 -10.23 -11.33
CA HIS A 81 14.22 -11.52 -11.33
C HIS A 81 13.93 -12.07 -12.72
N ILE A 82 13.63 -11.20 -13.69
CA ILE A 82 13.35 -11.61 -15.08
C ILE A 82 14.64 -12.07 -15.78
N ALA A 83 15.79 -11.44 -15.52
CA ALA A 83 17.08 -11.84 -16.07
C ALA A 83 17.51 -13.24 -15.62
N ASP A 84 17.15 -13.64 -14.39
CA ASP A 84 17.44 -14.97 -13.84
C ASP A 84 16.37 -16.02 -14.19
N GLY A 85 15.37 -15.67 -15.01
CA GLY A 85 14.26 -16.57 -15.38
C GLY A 85 13.27 -16.87 -14.24
N GLY A 86 13.31 -16.09 -13.16
CA GLY A 86 12.47 -16.25 -11.98
C GLY A 86 11.09 -15.62 -12.14
N ASP A 87 10.09 -16.24 -11.52
CA ASP A 87 8.74 -15.67 -11.42
C ASP A 87 8.71 -14.64 -10.27
N TRP A 88 8.81 -13.34 -10.62
CA TRP A 88 8.76 -12.22 -9.65
C TRP A 88 7.55 -12.30 -8.72
N SER A 89 6.46 -12.89 -9.20
CA SER A 89 5.21 -12.98 -8.49
C SER A 89 5.25 -14.00 -7.34
N LYS A 90 6.37 -14.72 -7.19
CA LYS A 90 6.69 -15.60 -6.06
C LYS A 90 7.88 -15.11 -5.23
N ASN A 91 8.40 -13.90 -5.49
CA ASN A 91 9.58 -13.40 -4.82
C ASN A 91 9.27 -12.84 -3.42
N GLU A 92 9.29 -13.71 -2.41
CA GLU A 92 9.05 -13.33 -1.01
C GLU A 92 10.11 -12.39 -0.43
N SER A 93 11.31 -12.28 -1.04
CA SER A 93 12.34 -11.36 -0.55
C SER A 93 11.92 -9.89 -0.61
N LEU A 94 10.87 -9.57 -1.38
CA LEU A 94 10.28 -8.23 -1.47
C LEU A 94 9.35 -7.89 -0.29
N LEU A 95 8.84 -8.90 0.44
CA LEU A 95 7.85 -8.70 1.51
C LEU A 95 8.32 -7.74 2.62
N PRO A 96 9.57 -7.79 3.11
CA PRO A 96 10.04 -6.82 4.11
C PRO A 96 10.06 -5.37 3.59
N MET A 97 10.40 -5.18 2.31
CA MET A 97 10.43 -3.86 1.69
C MET A 97 9.01 -3.31 1.50
N LEU A 98 8.08 -4.15 1.01
CA LEU A 98 6.66 -3.80 0.87
C LEU A 98 6.02 -3.46 2.23
N LYS A 99 6.32 -4.23 3.28
CA LYS A 99 5.89 -3.91 4.66
C LYS A 99 6.42 -2.55 5.12
N THR A 100 7.65 -2.22 4.77
CA THR A 100 8.26 -0.92 5.12
C THR A 100 7.59 0.23 4.36
N ILE A 101 7.31 0.05 3.06
CA ILE A 101 6.57 1.03 2.25
C ILE A 101 5.20 1.30 2.86
N ILE A 102 4.44 0.25 3.19
CA ILE A 102 3.13 0.35 3.84
C ILE A 102 3.18 1.08 5.19
N ALA A 103 4.27 0.89 5.96
CA ALA A 103 4.44 1.57 7.25
C ALA A 103 4.83 3.05 7.09
N LEU A 104 5.57 3.37 6.03
CA LEU A 104 5.94 4.75 5.71
C LEU A 104 4.75 5.52 5.15
N ASP A 105 4.03 4.91 4.20
CA ASP A 105 2.88 5.46 3.52
C ASP A 105 1.72 4.44 3.49
N PRO A 106 0.78 4.52 4.43
CA PRO A 106 -0.40 3.65 4.46
C PRO A 106 -1.35 3.83 3.26
N HIS A 107 -1.19 4.89 2.47
CA HIS A 107 -1.98 5.16 1.27
C HIS A 107 -1.33 4.65 -0.02
N PHE A 108 -0.17 3.98 0.08
CA PHE A 108 0.53 3.39 -1.04
C PHE A 108 -0.15 2.10 -1.54
N VAL A 109 -1.18 2.26 -2.36
CA VAL A 109 -2.07 1.20 -2.86
C VAL A 109 -1.30 0.04 -3.49
N GLU A 110 -0.31 0.33 -4.33
CA GLU A 110 0.44 -0.66 -5.08
C GLU A 110 1.19 -1.63 -4.17
N ALA A 111 1.66 -1.18 -3.00
CA ALA A 111 2.36 -2.03 -2.05
C ALA A 111 1.43 -3.10 -1.44
N TYR A 112 0.18 -2.73 -1.14
CA TYR A 112 -0.83 -3.70 -0.67
C TYR A 112 -1.24 -4.66 -1.78
N TYR A 113 -1.43 -4.16 -2.99
CA TYR A 113 -1.75 -4.99 -4.16
C TYR A 113 -0.65 -6.02 -4.43
N ILE A 114 0.61 -5.60 -4.54
CA ILE A 114 1.71 -6.52 -4.84
C ILE A 114 1.91 -7.53 -3.71
N MET A 115 1.93 -7.07 -2.47
CA MET A 115 2.11 -7.96 -1.32
C MET A 115 0.94 -8.95 -1.19
N GLY A 116 -0.29 -8.43 -1.10
CA GLY A 116 -1.48 -9.19 -0.75
C GLY A 116 -2.19 -9.86 -1.91
N GLY A 117 -2.29 -9.18 -3.06
CA GLY A 117 -2.97 -9.70 -4.26
C GLY A 117 -2.05 -10.50 -5.18
N THR A 118 -0.72 -10.36 -5.04
CA THR A 118 0.22 -11.02 -5.94
C THR A 118 1.13 -12.05 -5.27
N ILE A 119 2.02 -11.63 -4.36
CA ILE A 119 3.11 -12.49 -3.86
C ILE A 119 2.57 -13.55 -2.90
N LEU A 120 1.84 -13.13 -1.86
CA LEU A 120 1.31 -14.03 -0.84
C LEU A 120 0.40 -15.15 -1.40
N PRO A 121 -0.57 -14.91 -2.29
CA PRO A 121 -1.40 -16.00 -2.81
C PRO A 121 -0.61 -16.98 -3.69
N ARG A 122 0.41 -16.52 -4.42
CA ARG A 122 1.22 -17.39 -5.31
C ARG A 122 2.27 -18.21 -4.57
N THR A 123 2.51 -17.87 -3.32
CA THR A 123 3.42 -18.57 -2.40
C THR A 123 2.64 -19.41 -1.37
N GLY A 124 1.31 -19.48 -1.49
CA GLY A 124 0.45 -20.31 -0.63
C GLY A 124 -0.09 -19.59 0.61
N HIS A 125 0.30 -18.34 0.84
CA HIS A 125 -0.09 -17.50 1.98
C HIS A 125 -1.40 -16.72 1.74
N ILE A 126 -2.44 -17.39 1.24
CA ILE A 126 -3.70 -16.75 0.82
C ILE A 126 -4.35 -15.95 1.96
N ASN A 127 -4.40 -16.52 3.17
CA ASN A 127 -5.02 -15.84 4.33
C ASN A 127 -4.27 -14.58 4.74
N GLU A 128 -2.93 -14.58 4.63
CA GLU A 128 -2.13 -13.37 4.87
C GLU A 128 -2.40 -12.33 3.77
N GLY A 129 -2.55 -12.78 2.51
CA GLY A 129 -2.95 -11.92 1.40
C GLY A 129 -4.28 -11.20 1.66
N VAL A 130 -5.29 -11.94 2.15
CA VAL A 130 -6.57 -11.36 2.59
C VAL A 130 -6.35 -10.32 3.70
N ALA A 131 -5.54 -10.61 4.71
CA ALA A 131 -5.30 -9.69 5.82
C ALA A 131 -4.63 -8.38 5.35
N VAL A 132 -3.64 -8.48 4.46
CA VAL A 132 -2.96 -7.33 3.84
C VAL A 132 -3.93 -6.49 3.03
N LEU A 133 -4.72 -7.10 2.15
CA LEU A 133 -5.69 -6.37 1.33
C LEU A 133 -6.80 -5.74 2.17
N LYS A 134 -7.29 -6.41 3.23
CA LYS A 134 -8.23 -5.80 4.18
C LYS A 134 -7.66 -4.54 4.83
N LYS A 135 -6.39 -4.59 5.25
CA LYS A 135 -5.70 -3.42 5.79
C LYS A 135 -5.60 -2.31 4.75
N GLY A 136 -5.22 -2.64 3.52
CA GLY A 136 -5.14 -1.68 2.41
C GLY A 136 -6.48 -0.99 2.15
N ILE A 137 -7.57 -1.76 2.06
CA ILE A 137 -8.93 -1.25 1.85
C ILE A 137 -9.35 -0.33 3.01
N ALA A 138 -8.99 -0.67 4.26
CA ALA A 138 -9.30 0.19 5.40
C ALA A 138 -8.57 1.55 5.35
N GLN A 139 -7.35 1.58 4.83
CA GLN A 139 -6.57 2.82 4.67
C GLN A 139 -6.97 3.61 3.39
N ASN A 140 -7.47 2.91 2.37
CA ASN A 140 -7.81 3.47 1.06
C ASN A 140 -9.23 3.05 0.65
N PRO A 141 -10.28 3.50 1.37
CA PRO A 141 -11.62 2.93 1.24
C PRO A 141 -12.29 3.16 -0.10
N LYS A 142 -11.83 4.17 -0.86
CA LYS A 142 -12.32 4.56 -2.19
C LYS A 142 -11.44 4.06 -3.35
N ASP A 143 -10.39 3.31 -3.06
CA ASP A 143 -9.53 2.76 -4.11
C ASP A 143 -10.17 1.50 -4.67
N TYR A 144 -10.63 1.57 -5.93
CA TYR A 144 -11.30 0.44 -6.58
C TYR A 144 -10.35 -0.73 -6.88
N GLU A 145 -9.05 -0.46 -6.99
CA GLU A 145 -8.06 -1.45 -7.36
C GLU A 145 -7.84 -2.44 -6.21
N LEU A 146 -7.79 -1.97 -4.96
CA LEU A 146 -7.73 -2.86 -3.79
C LEU A 146 -8.98 -3.75 -3.66
N ASP A 147 -10.16 -3.19 -3.91
CA ASP A 147 -11.42 -3.96 -3.94
C ASP A 147 -11.40 -5.02 -5.06
N ARG A 148 -10.87 -4.68 -6.23
CA ARG A 148 -10.65 -5.60 -7.35
C ARG A 148 -9.71 -6.74 -6.98
N GLN A 149 -8.58 -6.43 -6.35
CA GLN A 149 -7.59 -7.43 -5.93
C GLN A 149 -8.15 -8.39 -4.87
N MET A 150 -8.93 -7.87 -3.92
CA MET A 150 -9.62 -8.73 -2.93
C MET A 150 -10.61 -9.68 -3.61
N ALA A 151 -11.44 -9.16 -4.51
CA ALA A 151 -12.40 -9.98 -5.25
C ALA A 151 -11.70 -11.07 -6.07
N MET A 152 -10.61 -10.72 -6.76
CA MET A 152 -9.82 -11.68 -7.52
C MET A 152 -9.19 -12.75 -6.64
N LEU A 153 -8.56 -12.36 -5.52
CA LEU A 153 -7.94 -13.31 -4.59
C LEU A 153 -8.97 -14.28 -4.02
N LEU A 154 -10.15 -13.79 -3.61
CA LEU A 154 -11.20 -14.63 -3.06
C LEU A 154 -11.78 -15.60 -4.10
N ALA A 155 -11.98 -15.15 -5.33
CA ALA A 155 -12.56 -15.98 -6.38
C ALA A 155 -11.55 -16.99 -6.96
N ALA A 156 -10.35 -16.53 -7.31
CA ALA A 156 -9.37 -17.32 -8.06
C ALA A 156 -8.48 -18.19 -7.15
N ASN A 157 -8.10 -17.69 -5.97
CA ASN A 157 -7.17 -18.40 -5.08
C ASN A 157 -7.91 -19.08 -3.92
N ALA A 158 -8.94 -18.44 -3.35
CA ALA A 158 -9.71 -19.03 -2.25
C ALA A 158 -10.94 -19.82 -2.73
N HIS A 159 -11.26 -19.81 -4.03
CA HIS A 159 -12.44 -20.48 -4.62
C HIS A 159 -13.78 -20.11 -3.96
N ARG A 160 -13.92 -18.84 -3.56
CA ARG A 160 -15.07 -18.28 -2.83
C ARG A 160 -15.70 -17.11 -3.60
N PRO A 161 -16.34 -17.36 -4.76
CA PRO A 161 -16.92 -16.30 -5.59
C PRO A 161 -18.06 -15.54 -4.90
N ALA A 162 -18.82 -16.20 -4.01
CA ALA A 162 -19.86 -15.56 -3.21
C ALA A 162 -19.31 -14.47 -2.28
N ASP A 163 -18.14 -14.71 -1.68
CA ASP A 163 -17.49 -13.74 -0.80
C ASP A 163 -16.73 -12.66 -1.58
N ALA A 164 -16.37 -12.94 -2.84
CA ALA A 164 -15.71 -12.00 -3.73
C ALA A 164 -16.65 -10.92 -4.30
N LEU A 165 -17.91 -11.28 -4.58
CA LEU A 165 -18.87 -10.40 -5.27
C LEU A 165 -19.10 -9.05 -4.57
N PRO A 166 -19.25 -8.96 -3.22
CA PRO A 166 -19.40 -7.68 -2.55
C PRO A 166 -18.22 -6.72 -2.77
N TYR A 167 -16.99 -7.23 -2.81
CA TYR A 167 -15.81 -6.40 -3.10
C TYR A 167 -15.81 -5.92 -4.55
N ALA A 168 -16.20 -6.78 -5.50
CA ALA A 168 -16.32 -6.35 -6.90
C ALA A 168 -17.38 -5.26 -7.11
N GLN A 169 -18.51 -5.35 -6.39
CA GLN A 169 -19.56 -4.33 -6.40
C GLN A 169 -19.07 -3.01 -5.80
N LYS A 170 -18.41 -3.07 -4.63
CA LYS A 170 -17.82 -1.89 -4.00
C LYS A 170 -16.79 -1.20 -4.91
N GLY A 171 -15.90 -1.97 -5.55
CA GLY A 171 -14.96 -1.41 -6.51
C GLY A 171 -15.64 -0.81 -7.75
N LEU A 172 -16.79 -1.35 -8.19
CA LEU A 172 -17.58 -0.77 -9.27
C LEU A 172 -18.16 0.61 -8.89
N GLU A 173 -18.62 0.78 -7.65
CA GLU A 173 -19.12 2.05 -7.12
C GLU A 173 -18.02 3.10 -7.07
N ASN A 174 -16.80 2.68 -6.69
CA ASN A 174 -15.63 3.54 -6.55
C ASN A 174 -14.82 3.76 -7.84
N ALA A 175 -15.22 3.18 -8.97
CA ALA A 175 -14.46 3.27 -10.22
C ALA A 175 -14.34 4.74 -10.70
N PRO A 176 -13.11 5.27 -10.91
CA PRO A 176 -12.90 6.68 -11.19
C PRO A 176 -13.21 7.08 -12.64
N ASP A 177 -13.24 6.11 -13.55
CA ASP A 177 -13.41 6.30 -14.97
C ASP A 177 -14.18 5.13 -15.61
N ASP A 178 -14.57 5.28 -16.88
CA ASP A 178 -15.35 4.27 -17.60
C ASP A 178 -14.57 2.98 -17.89
N PHE A 179 -13.26 3.06 -18.06
CA PHE A 179 -12.42 1.88 -18.29
C PHE A 179 -12.40 0.99 -17.04
N SER A 180 -12.08 1.58 -15.89
CA SER A 180 -12.12 0.94 -14.57
C SER A 180 -13.51 0.39 -14.26
N ARG A 181 -14.57 1.16 -14.56
CA ARG A 181 -15.96 0.74 -14.40
C ARG A 181 -16.29 -0.48 -15.25
N ASN A 182 -15.83 -0.53 -16.49
CA ASN A 182 -16.08 -1.65 -17.40
C ASN A 182 -15.35 -2.93 -16.96
N ILE A 183 -14.12 -2.81 -16.44
CA ILE A 183 -13.40 -3.92 -15.80
C ILE A 183 -14.22 -4.48 -14.63
N MET A 184 -14.68 -3.61 -13.73
CA MET A 184 -15.43 -4.02 -12.55
C MET A 184 -16.80 -4.61 -12.90
N LYS A 185 -17.51 -4.07 -13.90
CA LYS A 185 -18.76 -4.66 -14.44
C LYS A 185 -18.53 -6.06 -14.98
N LYS A 186 -17.43 -6.28 -15.71
CA LYS A 186 -17.09 -7.62 -16.21
C LYS A 186 -16.84 -8.58 -15.06
N LEU A 187 -16.04 -8.16 -14.07
CA LEU A 187 -15.77 -8.96 -12.88
C LEU A 187 -17.06 -9.34 -12.12
N CYS A 188 -17.94 -8.38 -11.86
CA CYS A 188 -19.23 -8.65 -11.20
C CYS A 188 -20.06 -9.70 -11.95
N ARG A 189 -20.15 -9.59 -13.28
CA ARG A 189 -20.87 -10.57 -14.12
C ARG A 189 -20.23 -11.96 -14.05
N THR A 190 -18.91 -12.05 -14.13
CA THR A 190 -18.19 -13.32 -14.01
C THR A 190 -18.44 -13.98 -12.66
N LEU A 191 -18.36 -13.24 -11.56
CA LEU A 191 -18.61 -13.76 -10.22
C LEU A 191 -20.06 -14.22 -10.04
N ALA A 192 -21.02 -13.44 -10.56
CA ALA A 192 -22.44 -13.82 -10.53
C ALA A 192 -22.70 -15.14 -11.29
N GLY A 193 -22.04 -15.33 -12.45
CA GLY A 193 -22.08 -16.59 -13.20
C GLY A 193 -21.52 -17.76 -12.39
N GLN A 194 -20.33 -17.61 -11.82
CA GLN A 194 -19.71 -18.64 -10.97
C GLN A 194 -20.58 -19.05 -9.78
N ILE A 195 -21.28 -18.10 -9.16
CA ILE A 195 -22.21 -18.37 -8.06
C ILE A 195 -23.44 -19.14 -8.55
N ALA A 196 -23.99 -18.78 -9.72
CA ALA A 196 -25.13 -19.47 -10.29
C ALA A 196 -24.79 -20.92 -10.66
N ASP A 197 -23.65 -21.13 -11.33
CA ASP A 197 -23.17 -22.46 -11.73
C ASP A 197 -22.94 -23.35 -10.50
N ALA A 198 -22.31 -22.80 -9.46
CA ALA A 198 -22.08 -23.53 -8.20
C ALA A 198 -23.37 -23.89 -7.45
N ARG A 199 -24.46 -23.12 -7.63
CA ARG A 199 -25.78 -23.46 -7.07
C ARG A 199 -26.44 -24.57 -7.87
N GLN A 200 -26.35 -24.52 -9.19
CA GLN A 200 -26.92 -25.56 -10.07
C GLN A 200 -26.25 -26.91 -9.87
N ALA A 201 -24.92 -26.94 -9.67
CA ALA A 201 -24.17 -28.17 -9.42
C ALA A 201 -24.48 -28.85 -8.07
N ARG A 202 -25.24 -28.21 -7.18
CA ARG A 202 -25.63 -28.73 -5.87
C ARG A 202 -27.06 -29.28 -5.82
N LEU A 203 -27.84 -29.10 -6.89
CA LEU A 203 -29.19 -29.63 -7.06
C LEU A 203 -29.13 -30.98 -7.80
#